data_AF-A0A6P1D053-F1
#
_entry.id   AF-A0A6P1D053-F1
#
_cell.length_a   1.000
_cell.length_b   1.000
_cell.length_c   1.000
_cell.angle_alpha   90.00
_cell.angle_beta   90.00
_cell.angle_gamma   90.00
#
_symmetry.space_group_name_H-M   'P 1'
#
loop_
_entity.id
_entity.type
_entity.pdbx_description
1 polymer ?
#
loop_
_entity_poly.entity_id
_entity_poly.type
_entity_poly.pdbx_seq_one_letter_code
_entity_poly.pdbx_strand_id
1 'polypeptide(L)'
;TQFREFGELIAPYLADRFGTRIPFLHGGVSKQRRDTMVAEFQQSDGPPLMLLSLKAGGTGLNLTAANHVVHLDRWWNPAVENQATDRAYRIGQQRAVQV
;
A
#
# COMPACT_ATOMS: atom_id res chain seq x y z
N THR A 1 5.12 -5.95 -0.69
CA THR A 1 6.05 -7.08 -0.49
C THR A 1 5.34 -8.36 -0.11
N GLN A 2 5.87 -9.54 -0.43
CA GLN A 2 5.27 -10.81 0.00
C GLN A 2 5.59 -11.20 1.46
N PHE A 3 6.73 -10.75 1.99
CA PHE A 3 7.22 -11.09 3.32
C PHE A 3 6.85 -9.99 4.31
N ARG A 4 6.19 -10.36 5.41
CA ARG A 4 5.76 -9.39 6.42
C ARG A 4 6.97 -8.81 7.14
N GLU A 5 7.91 -9.67 7.49
CA GLU A 5 9.14 -9.40 8.18
C GLU A 5 9.98 -8.35 7.42
N PHE A 6 10.03 -8.48 6.10
CA PHE A 6 10.71 -7.47 5.27
C PHE A 6 10.02 -6.11 5.34
N GLY A 7 8.68 -6.08 5.36
CA GLY A 7 7.94 -4.84 5.55
C GLY A 7 8.12 -4.22 6.94
N GLU A 8 8.27 -5.05 7.98
CA GLU A 8 8.58 -4.59 9.34
C GLU A 8 9.99 -3.98 9.44
N LEU A 9 10.93 -4.39 8.60
CA LEU A 9 12.27 -3.79 8.51
C LEU A 9 12.28 -2.49 7.68
N ILE A 10 11.54 -2.45 6.58
CA ILE A 10 11.55 -1.29 5.67
C ILE A 10 10.72 -0.12 6.21
N ALA A 11 9.59 -0.38 6.87
CA ALA A 11 8.70 0.69 7.30
C ALA A 11 9.39 1.71 8.24
N PRO A 12 10.20 1.31 9.24
CA PRO A 12 10.99 2.25 10.05
C PRO A 12 12.02 3.04 9.22
N TYR A 13 12.71 2.38 8.29
CA TYR A 13 13.69 3.05 7.42
C TYR A 13 13.02 4.12 6.54
N LEU A 14 11.87 3.82 5.94
CA LEU A 14 11.12 4.80 5.16
C LEU A 14 10.60 5.92 6.07
N ALA A 15 10.13 5.60 7.28
CA ALA A 15 9.64 6.62 8.19
C ALA A 15 10.71 7.64 8.58
N ASP A 16 11.93 7.17 8.85
CA ASP A 16 13.09 8.03 9.10
C ASP A 16 13.43 8.87 7.85
N ARG A 17 13.49 8.24 6.67
CA ARG A 17 13.86 8.90 5.42
C ARG A 17 12.90 10.02 5.00
N PHE A 18 11.61 9.84 5.25
CA PHE A 18 10.55 10.78 4.88
C PHE A 18 10.08 11.67 6.04
N GLY A 19 10.63 11.49 7.24
CA GLY A 19 10.27 12.27 8.42
C GLY A 19 8.80 12.15 8.83
N THR A 20 8.13 11.04 8.45
CA THR A 20 6.71 10.82 8.73
C THR A 20 6.41 9.34 8.85
N ARG A 21 5.33 9.00 9.58
CA ARG A 21 4.93 7.61 9.77
C ARG A 21 4.48 7.01 8.44
N ILE A 22 5.05 5.86 8.09
CA ILE A 22 4.59 5.07 6.94
C ILE A 22 3.61 3.99 7.42
N PRO A 23 2.32 4.05 7.04
CA PRO A 23 1.38 2.98 7.34
C PRO A 23 1.78 1.70 6.62
N PHE A 24 1.85 0.59 7.36
CA PHE A 24 2.11 -0.73 6.82
C PHE A 24 0.88 -1.63 6.97
N LEU A 25 0.22 -1.92 5.85
CA LEU A 25 -0.98 -2.74 5.79
C LEU A 25 -0.60 -4.20 5.49
N HIS A 26 -0.82 -5.08 6.48
CA HIS A 26 -0.58 -6.51 6.38
C HIS A 26 -1.72 -7.33 7.02
N GLY A 27 -1.69 -8.66 6.83
CA GLY A 27 -2.77 -9.56 7.27
C GLY A 27 -3.05 -9.59 8.78
N GLY A 28 -2.13 -9.09 9.61
CA GLY A 28 -2.30 -8.99 11.06
C GLY A 28 -3.01 -7.70 11.54
N VAL A 29 -3.27 -6.76 10.62
CA VAL A 29 -3.96 -5.50 10.95
C VAL A 29 -5.47 -5.76 11.03
N SER A 30 -6.08 -5.37 12.15
CA SER A 30 -7.53 -5.45 12.34
C SER A 30 -8.28 -4.65 11.28
N LYS A 31 -9.52 -5.04 10.97
CA LYS A 31 -10.34 -4.34 9.97
C LYS A 31 -10.46 -2.85 10.28
N GLN A 32 -10.77 -2.49 11.53
CA GLN A 32 -10.90 -1.09 11.94
C GLN A 32 -9.61 -0.29 11.70
N ARG A 33 -8.45 -0.82 12.11
CA ARG A 33 -7.16 -0.15 11.89
C ARG A 33 -6.82 -0.02 10.41
N ARG A 34 -7.17 -1.02 9.61
CA ARG A 34 -6.98 -0.99 8.15
C ARG A 34 -7.80 0.14 7.53
N ASP A 35 -9.07 0.25 7.89
CA ASP A 35 -9.97 1.27 7.37
C ASP A 35 -9.44 2.67 7.74
N THR A 36 -8.95 2.85 8.98
CA THR A 36 -8.26 4.08 9.41
C THR A 36 -7.02 4.39 8.57
N MET A 37 -6.10 3.43 8.40
CA MET A 37 -4.89 3.62 7.60
C MET A 37 -5.20 4.04 6.15
N VAL A 38 -6.22 3.43 5.55
CA VAL A 38 -6.66 3.75 4.17
C VAL A 38 -7.26 5.15 4.12
N ALA A 39 -8.11 5.50 5.08
CA ALA A 39 -8.74 6.81 5.15
C ALA A 39 -7.70 7.94 5.34
N GLU A 40 -6.70 7.72 6.21
CA GLU A 40 -5.59 8.65 6.44
C GLU A 40 -4.72 8.84 5.19
N PHE A 41 -4.35 7.75 4.52
CA PHE A 41 -3.56 7.81 3.29
C PHE A 41 -4.26 8.53 2.14
N GLN A 42 -5.60 8.48 2.11
CA GLN A 42 -6.39 9.15 1.09
C GLN A 42 -6.55 10.66 1.31
N GLN A 43 -6.15 11.21 2.48
CA GLN A 43 -6.21 12.64 2.75
C GLN A 43 -5.11 13.41 1.99
N SER A 44 -5.33 14.69 1.72
CA SER A 44 -4.34 15.54 1.04
C SER A 44 -3.07 15.78 1.85
N ASP A 45 -3.18 15.74 3.19
CA ASP A 45 -2.08 15.85 4.16
C ASP A 45 -1.69 14.49 4.76
N GLY A 46 -2.19 13.40 4.16
CA GLY A 46 -1.86 12.03 4.54
C GLY A 46 -0.40 11.66 4.27
N PRO A 47 0.03 10.48 4.75
CA PRO A 47 1.39 10.00 4.51
C PRO A 47 1.67 9.85 3.01
N PRO A 48 2.87 10.24 2.54
CA PRO A 48 3.20 10.22 1.11
C PRO A 48 3.39 8.81 0.55
N LEU A 49 3.56 7.81 1.42
CA LEU A 49 3.71 6.40 1.04
C LEU A 49 2.86 5.52 1.97
N MET A 50 2.34 4.44 1.40
CA MET A 50 1.77 3.32 2.15
C MET A 50 2.46 2.03 1.73
N LEU A 51 2.86 1.22 2.70
CA LEU A 51 3.42 -0.10 2.44
C LEU A 51 2.31 -1.15 2.50
N LEU A 52 2.29 -2.07 1.54
CA LEU A 52 1.32 -3.17 1.49
C LEU A 52 2.03 -4.52 1.41
N SER A 53 1.53 -5.48 2.20
CA SER A 53 1.87 -6.89 1.98
C SER A 53 0.95 -7.50 0.90
N LEU A 54 1.49 -8.26 -0.04
CA LEU A 54 0.72 -8.92 -1.11
C LEU A 54 -0.27 -9.96 -0.56
N LYS A 55 0.06 -10.61 0.57
CA LYS A 55 -0.85 -11.54 1.27
C LYS A 55 -2.07 -10.85 1.92
N ALA A 56 -2.04 -9.52 2.08
CA ALA A 56 -3.25 -8.75 2.40
C ALA A 56 -4.15 -8.52 1.15
N GLY A 57 -3.88 -9.25 0.06
CA GLY A 57 -4.50 -9.22 -1.27
C GLY A 57 -6.04 -9.36 -1.30
N GLY A 58 -6.63 -10.07 -0.33
CA GLY A 58 -8.04 -10.44 -0.35
C GLY A 58 -9.07 -9.34 -0.04
N THR A 59 -8.66 -8.09 0.17
CA THR A 59 -9.60 -6.98 0.41
C THR A 59 -9.54 -5.95 -0.69
N GLY A 60 -10.69 -5.60 -1.24
CA GLY A 60 -10.87 -4.54 -2.24
C GLY A 60 -10.59 -3.16 -1.65
N LEU A 61 -9.31 -2.84 -1.48
CA LEU A 61 -8.87 -1.51 -1.09
C LEU A 61 -9.03 -0.55 -2.25
N ASN A 62 -9.49 0.67 -1.95
CA ASN A 62 -9.48 1.79 -2.87
C ASN A 62 -8.36 2.74 -2.47
N LEU A 63 -7.32 2.89 -3.31
CA LEU A 63 -6.11 3.68 -3.02
C LEU A 63 -5.86 4.73 -4.12
N THR A 64 -6.90 5.47 -4.50
CA THR A 64 -6.87 6.51 -5.55
C THR A 64 -5.91 7.67 -5.27
N ALA A 65 -5.55 7.93 -4.02
CA ALA A 65 -4.48 8.88 -3.67
C ALA A 65 -3.08 8.40 -4.08
N ALA A 66 -2.88 7.12 -4.37
CA ALA A 66 -1.66 6.62 -4.98
C ALA A 66 -1.73 6.75 -6.50
N ASN A 67 -0.65 7.23 -7.13
CA ASN A 67 -0.45 7.20 -8.58
C ASN A 67 0.90 6.57 -8.99
N HIS A 68 1.69 6.09 -8.03
CA HIS A 68 2.90 5.32 -8.28
C HIS A 68 2.85 4.06 -7.43
N VAL A 69 3.08 2.91 -8.06
CA VAL A 69 3.03 1.58 -7.41
C VAL A 69 4.39 0.91 -7.60
N VAL A 70 5.15 0.76 -6.52
CA VAL A 70 6.46 0.09 -6.59
C VAL A 70 6.34 -1.34 -6.05
N HIS A 71 6.64 -2.33 -6.88
CA HIS A 71 6.76 -3.73 -6.46
C HIS A 71 8.16 -3.99 -5.90
N LEU A 72 8.28 -4.06 -4.57
CA LEU A 72 9.56 -4.28 -3.89
C LEU A 72 10.16 -5.67 -4.12
N ASP A 73 9.33 -6.66 -4.39
CA ASP A 73 9.71 -8.02 -4.75
C ASP A 73 8.71 -8.58 -5.75
N ARG A 74 9.24 -9.30 -6.74
CA ARG A 74 8.42 -9.90 -7.81
C ARG A 74 7.74 -11.15 -7.28
N TRP A 75 6.44 -11.24 -7.52
CA TRP A 75 5.63 -12.39 -7.20
C TRP A 75 5.47 -13.25 -8.45
N TRP A 76 5.59 -14.57 -8.29
CA TRP A 76 5.61 -15.50 -9.43
C TRP A 76 4.28 -15.57 -10.20
N ASN A 77 3.16 -15.19 -9.56
CA ASN A 77 1.84 -15.16 -10.18
C ASN A 77 1.46 -13.73 -10.60
N PRO A 78 1.48 -13.40 -11.91
CA PRO A 78 1.18 -12.06 -12.40
C PRO A 78 -0.19 -11.53 -11.96
N ALA A 79 -1.19 -12.41 -11.76
CA ALA A 79 -2.52 -11.99 -11.36
C ALA A 79 -2.54 -11.33 -9.97
N VAL A 80 -1.65 -11.75 -9.06
CA VAL A 80 -1.55 -11.17 -7.71
C VAL A 80 -0.89 -9.80 -7.75
N GLU A 81 0.13 -9.62 -8.59
CA GLU A 81 0.74 -8.30 -8.81
C GLU A 81 -0.25 -7.34 -9.44
N ASN A 82 -0.96 -7.77 -10.49
CA ASN A 82 -1.97 -6.98 -11.15
C ASN A 82 -3.08 -6.58 -10.16
N GLN A 83 -3.56 -7.50 -9.33
CA GLN A 83 -4.54 -7.17 -8.30
C GLN A 83 -4.03 -6.12 -7.29
N ALA A 84 -2.75 -6.15 -6.95
CA ALA A 84 -2.16 -5.14 -6.07
C ALA A 84 -2.08 -3.78 -6.76
N THR A 85 -1.66 -3.75 -8.02
CA THR A 85 -1.63 -2.55 -8.87
C THR A 85 -3.02 -1.96 -9.10
N ASP A 86 -4.03 -2.79 -9.36
CA ASP A 86 -5.42 -2.41 -9.62
C ASP A 86 -6.08 -1.67 -8.44
N ARG A 87 -5.50 -1.71 -7.24
CA ARG A 87 -5.97 -0.93 -6.09
C ARG A 87 -5.77 0.57 -6.28
N ALA A 88 -4.78 0.97 -7.09
CA ALA A 88 -4.55 2.36 -7.49
C ALA A 88 -5.31 2.73 -8.78
N TYR A 89 -5.53 1.77 -9.69
CA TYR A 89 -6.38 1.92 -10.88
C TYR A 89 -7.87 1.68 -10.51
N ARG A 90 -8.48 2.60 -9.78
CA ARG A 90 -9.88 2.53 -9.35
C ARG A 90 -10.72 3.72 -9.80
N ILE A 91 -12.04 3.53 -9.78
CA ILE A 91 -13.02 4.60 -9.98
C ILE A 91 -12.73 5.72 -8.96
N GLY A 92 -12.60 6.95 -9.45
CA GLY A 92 -12.18 8.11 -8.66
C GLY A 92 -10.69 8.47 -8.80
N GLN A 93 -9.89 7.65 -9.49
CA GLN A 93 -8.53 8.03 -9.87
C GLN A 93 -8.57 9.13 -10.94
N GLN A 94 -7.83 10.21 -10.69
CA GLN A 94 -7.74 11.37 -11.59
C GLN A 94 -6.35 11.53 -12.23
N ARG A 95 -5.35 10.78 -11.74
CA ARG A 95 -3.97 10.84 -12.23
C ARG A 95 -3.58 9.52 -12.88
N ALA A 96 -2.76 9.58 -13.93
CA ALA A 96 -2.19 8.38 -14.51
C ALA A 96 -1.38 7.62 -13.45
N VAL A 97 -1.69 6.34 -13.27
CA VAL A 97 -0.95 5.46 -12.36
C VAL A 97 0.26 4.90 -13.12
N GLN A 98 1.41 4.89 -12.46
CA GLN A 98 2.68 4.35 -12.93
C GLN A 98 3.08 3.16 -12.05
N VAL A 99 3.74 2.16 -12.63
CA VAL A 99 4.21 0.93 -11.95
C VAL A 99 5.70 0.73 -12.22
#